data_AF-A0A7V4J0M0-F1
#
_entry.id   AF-A0A7V4J0M0-F1
#
_cell.length_a   1.000
_cell.length_b   1.000
_cell.length_c   1.000
_cell.angle_alpha   90.00
_cell.angle_beta   90.00
_cell.angle_gamma   90.00
#
_symmetry.space_group_name_H-M   'P 1'
#
loop_
_entity.id
_entity.type
_entity.pdbx_description
1 polymer ?
#
loop_
_entity_poly.entity_id
_entity_poly.type
_entity_poly.pdbx_seq_one_letter_code
_entity_poly.pdbx_strand_id
1 'polypeptide(L)'
;MLRYRYINKVILLIVSSFFTFSFNSSAGLFSSWRYWMKIDFSGYNKSEVLTNFPVLIAFVEGRNGFKHSQFILPQGGDLRFSTADENTELPYEIEKWDTNGTSLV
;
A
#
# COMPACT_ATOMS: atom_id res chain seq x y z
N MET A 1 26.17 -48.53 -23.64
CA MET A 1 26.35 -47.24 -24.35
C MET A 1 25.79 -46.15 -23.46
N LEU A 2 26.66 -45.42 -22.77
CA LEU A 2 26.29 -44.37 -21.81
C LEU A 2 26.05 -43.05 -22.54
N ARG A 3 24.99 -42.31 -22.19
CA ARG A 3 24.98 -40.86 -22.41
C ARG A 3 24.19 -40.13 -21.32
N TYR A 4 24.88 -39.80 -20.24
CA TYR A 4 24.42 -38.87 -19.22
C TYR A 4 24.67 -37.44 -19.73
N ARG A 5 23.63 -36.60 -19.81
CA ARG A 5 23.74 -35.21 -20.27
C ARG A 5 23.88 -34.31 -19.04
N TYR A 6 25.08 -33.79 -18.83
CA TYR A 6 25.41 -32.84 -17.76
C TYR A 6 24.67 -31.51 -17.98
N ILE A 7 23.87 -31.08 -17.00
CA ILE A 7 23.47 -29.67 -16.85
C ILE A 7 23.70 -29.28 -15.39
N ASN A 8 24.82 -28.58 -15.19
CA ASN A 8 25.14 -27.62 -14.14
C ASN A 8 24.15 -27.51 -12.99
N LYS A 9 24.37 -28.29 -11.93
CA LYS A 9 24.01 -27.88 -10.58
C LYS A 9 25.23 -28.16 -9.70
N VAL A 10 25.84 -27.07 -9.25
CA VAL A 10 26.85 -27.04 -8.20
C VAL A 10 26.29 -27.84 -7.02
N ILE A 11 26.75 -29.08 -6.86
CA ILE A 11 26.53 -29.86 -5.64
C ILE A 11 27.56 -29.34 -4.65
N LEU A 12 27.12 -28.39 -3.82
CA LEU A 12 27.90 -27.94 -2.66
C LEU A 12 27.70 -28.98 -1.56
N LEU A 13 28.81 -29.57 -1.11
CA LEU A 13 28.85 -30.56 -0.04
C LEU A 13 28.27 -29.99 1.26
N ILE A 14 27.30 -30.71 1.81
CA ILE A 14 26.57 -30.37 3.04
C ILE A 14 27.52 -30.49 4.22
N VAL A 15 28.03 -29.36 4.71
CA VAL A 15 28.48 -29.24 6.09
C VAL A 15 27.26 -28.83 6.91
N SER A 16 27.04 -29.55 8.01
CA SER A 16 25.99 -29.45 9.03
C SER A 16 25.67 -28.02 9.52
N SER A 17 25.09 -27.19 8.67
CA SER A 17 24.55 -25.88 9.01
C SER A 17 23.22 -25.70 8.30
N PHE A 18 22.12 -25.76 9.05
CA PHE A 18 20.83 -25.26 8.60
C PHE A 18 20.97 -23.74 8.43
N PHE A 19 21.29 -23.27 7.23
CA PHE A 19 21.22 -21.85 6.92
C PHE A 19 19.73 -21.51 6.78
N THR A 20 19.14 -20.99 7.85
CA THR A 20 17.78 -20.46 7.82
C THR A 20 17.77 -19.23 6.92
N PHE A 21 17.20 -19.35 5.72
CA PHE A 21 16.83 -18.18 4.94
C PHE A 21 15.60 -17.55 5.60
N SER A 22 15.80 -16.48 6.37
CA SER A 22 14.70 -15.65 6.83
C SER A 22 14.21 -14.80 5.67
N PHE A 23 13.06 -15.15 5.09
CA PHE A 23 12.31 -14.22 4.24
C PHE A 23 11.62 -13.20 5.15
N ASN A 24 12.27 -12.07 5.42
CA ASN A 24 11.58 -10.92 6.00
C ASN A 24 10.75 -10.28 4.88
N SER A 25 9.54 -10.75 4.63
CA SER A 25 8.56 -9.98 3.87
C SER A 25 7.64 -9.27 4.85
N SER A 26 7.95 -8.01 5.18
CA SER A 26 6.96 -7.15 5.82
C SER A 26 6.00 -6.70 4.73
N ALA A 27 4.83 -7.33 4.65
CA ALA A 27 3.75 -6.81 3.82
C ALA A 27 3.05 -5.69 4.60
N GLY A 28 2.83 -4.53 3.96
CA GLY A 28 2.09 -3.42 4.59
C GLY A 28 0.68 -3.84 4.99
N LEU A 29 0.03 -3.08 5.88
CA LEU A 29 -1.30 -3.38 6.46
C LEU A 29 -2.35 -3.72 5.40
N PHE A 30 -2.26 -3.09 4.23
CA PHE A 30 -3.21 -3.23 3.13
C PHE A 30 -2.59 -3.91 1.91
N SER A 31 -1.56 -4.73 2.07
CA SER A 31 -0.85 -5.36 0.95
C SER A 31 -1.71 -6.24 0.05
N SER A 32 -2.85 -6.74 0.56
CA SER A 32 -3.82 -7.52 -0.22
C SER A 32 -4.85 -6.66 -0.98
N TRP A 33 -4.82 -5.34 -0.79
CA TRP A 33 -5.79 -4.43 -1.39
C TRP A 33 -5.46 -4.17 -2.85
N ARG A 34 -6.49 -4.23 -3.69
CA ARG A 34 -6.32 -4.13 -5.15
C ARG A 34 -6.05 -2.70 -5.61
N TYR A 35 -6.62 -1.72 -4.92
CA TYR A 35 -6.56 -0.31 -5.29
C TYR A 35 -5.93 0.47 -4.16
N TRP A 36 -4.94 1.28 -4.51
CA TRP A 36 -4.25 2.20 -3.60
C TRP A 36 -3.73 3.38 -4.41
N MET A 37 -3.50 4.49 -3.72
CA MET A 37 -2.81 5.64 -4.28
C MET A 37 -2.01 6.34 -3.19
N LYS A 38 -0.87 6.93 -3.58
CA LYS A 38 -0.11 7.81 -2.69
C LYS A 38 -0.70 9.21 -2.72
N ILE A 39 -0.73 9.83 -1.55
CA ILE A 39 -1.16 11.22 -1.36
C ILE A 39 0.05 12.00 -0.88
N ASP A 40 0.43 13.01 -1.64
CA ASP A 40 1.55 13.89 -1.33
C ASP A 40 1.04 15.27 -0.93
N PHE A 41 1.44 15.73 0.25
CA PHE A 41 1.12 17.07 0.74
C PHE A 41 2.19 18.06 0.31
N SER A 42 2.22 18.39 -0.98
CA SER A 42 3.08 19.45 -1.50
C SER A 42 2.47 20.82 -1.22
N GLY A 43 3.22 21.74 -0.60
CA GLY A 43 2.81 23.14 -0.45
C GLY A 43 2.94 23.71 0.96
N TYR A 44 3.16 22.87 1.97
CA TYR A 44 3.58 23.36 3.29
C TYR A 44 5.06 23.75 3.24
N ASN A 45 5.35 25.05 3.39
CA ASN A 45 6.69 25.62 3.20
C ASN A 45 7.28 26.23 4.48
N LYS A 46 6.69 25.96 5.64
CA LYS A 46 7.20 26.43 6.93
C LYS A 46 8.17 25.41 7.51
N SER A 47 8.97 25.85 8.48
CA SER A 47 10.01 25.01 9.10
C SER A 47 9.50 24.10 10.21
N GLU A 48 8.30 24.33 10.73
CA GLU A 48 7.75 23.53 11.82
C GLU A 48 7.23 22.17 11.34
N VAL A 49 7.41 21.13 12.14
CA VAL A 49 6.79 19.82 11.87
C VAL A 49 5.37 19.83 12.41
N LEU A 50 4.38 19.57 11.55
CA LEU A 50 2.99 19.39 11.97
C LEU A 50 2.75 17.94 12.38
N THR A 51 2.25 17.73 13.60
CA THR A 51 1.87 16.41 14.13
C THR A 51 0.39 16.41 14.49
N ASN A 52 -0.31 15.30 14.25
CA ASN A 52 -1.75 15.15 14.53
C ASN A 52 -2.61 16.27 13.92
N PHE A 53 -2.26 16.70 12.71
CA PHE A 53 -2.93 17.77 12.01
C PHE A 53 -3.96 17.19 11.03
N PRO A 54 -5.26 17.55 11.13
CA PRO A 54 -6.26 17.07 10.20
C PRO A 54 -6.08 17.73 8.83
N VAL A 55 -6.25 16.95 7.76
CA VAL A 55 -6.19 17.45 6.39
C VAL A 55 -7.42 16.97 5.63
N LEU A 56 -8.11 17.90 4.99
CA LEU A 56 -9.23 17.60 4.12
C LEU A 56 -8.73 17.08 2.77
N ILE A 57 -9.24 15.93 2.35
CA ILE A 57 -8.95 15.29 1.07
C ILE A 57 -10.23 15.32 0.22
N ALA A 58 -10.10 15.86 -0.98
CA ALA A 58 -11.19 15.97 -1.95
C ALA A 58 -11.02 14.94 -3.07
N PHE A 59 -11.88 13.94 -3.10
CA PHE A 59 -11.93 12.93 -4.15
C PHE A 59 -12.96 13.29 -5.21
N VAL A 60 -12.51 13.28 -6.47
CA VAL A 60 -13.35 13.58 -7.64
C VAL A 60 -13.22 12.41 -8.62
N GLU A 61 -14.35 11.93 -9.16
CA GLU A 61 -14.37 10.79 -10.09
C GLU A 61 -13.40 11.01 -11.26
N GLY A 62 -12.53 10.03 -11.50
CA GLY A 62 -11.55 10.03 -12.59
C GLY A 62 -10.32 10.91 -12.34
N ARG A 63 -10.28 11.74 -11.28
CA ARG A 63 -9.11 12.56 -10.96
C ARG A 63 -8.03 11.70 -10.28
N ASN A 64 -6.78 11.82 -10.75
CA ASN A 64 -5.63 11.08 -10.21
C ASN A 64 -5.85 9.55 -10.13
N GLY A 65 -6.68 8.99 -11.01
CA GLY A 65 -6.98 7.56 -11.05
C GLY A 65 -8.00 7.08 -10.00
N PHE A 66 -8.53 7.96 -9.15
CA PHE A 66 -9.59 7.65 -8.20
C PHE A 66 -10.91 7.34 -8.92
N LYS A 67 -11.59 6.26 -8.52
CA LYS A 67 -12.93 5.91 -9.02
C LYS A 67 -13.78 5.35 -7.90
N HIS A 68 -15.00 5.86 -7.73
CA HIS A 68 -15.96 5.34 -6.74
C HIS A 68 -16.32 3.86 -7.01
N SER A 69 -16.23 3.40 -8.27
CA SER A 69 -16.44 2.00 -8.65
C SER A 69 -15.37 1.02 -8.14
N GLN A 70 -14.29 1.51 -7.53
CA GLN A 70 -13.26 0.67 -6.89
C GLN A 70 -13.66 0.18 -5.50
N PHE A 71 -14.68 0.81 -4.89
CA PHE A 71 -15.16 0.50 -3.55
C PHE A 71 -16.23 -0.59 -3.60
N ILE A 72 -16.17 -1.51 -2.65
CA ILE A 72 -17.19 -2.54 -2.45
C ILE A 72 -18.37 -1.97 -1.68
N LEU A 73 -18.12 -1.08 -0.71
CA LEU A 73 -19.16 -0.50 0.13
C LEU A 73 -19.69 0.80 -0.50
N PRO A 74 -21.01 0.97 -0.68
CA PRO A 74 -21.57 2.10 -1.42
C PRO A 74 -21.26 3.49 -0.84
N GLN A 75 -20.96 3.57 0.46
CA GLN A 75 -20.59 4.81 1.17
C GLN A 75 -19.08 4.92 1.44
N GLY A 76 -18.24 4.14 0.75
CA GLY A 76 -16.78 4.17 0.93
C GLY A 76 -16.32 3.61 2.28
N GLY A 77 -17.10 2.71 2.90
CA GLY A 77 -16.77 2.12 4.21
C GLY A 77 -15.49 1.26 4.20
N ASP A 78 -15.01 0.92 3.01
CA ASP A 78 -13.74 0.26 2.73
C ASP A 78 -12.65 1.25 2.27
N LEU A 79 -12.78 2.56 2.51
CA LEU A 79 -11.66 3.51 2.39
C LEU A 79 -10.71 3.34 3.58
N ARG A 80 -9.39 3.36 3.37
CA ARG A 80 -8.41 3.33 4.47
C ARG A 80 -7.25 4.26 4.16
N PHE A 81 -6.69 4.86 5.20
CA PHE A 81 -5.46 5.65 5.12
C PHE A 81 -4.37 4.99 5.95
N SER A 82 -3.13 5.08 5.50
CA SER A 82 -1.98 4.63 6.26
C SER A 82 -0.83 5.63 6.15
N THR A 83 0.13 5.50 7.06
CA THR A 83 1.44 6.14 6.94
C THR A 83 2.12 5.70 5.64
N ALA A 84 3.07 6.50 5.15
CA ALA A 84 3.74 6.24 3.88
C ALA A 84 4.57 4.94 3.85
N ASP A 85 4.90 4.37 5.01
CA ASP A 85 5.54 3.06 5.16
C ASP A 85 4.54 1.90 5.25
N GLU A 86 3.24 2.19 5.13
CA GLU A 86 2.12 1.25 5.11
C GLU A 86 1.98 0.41 6.39
N ASN A 87 2.61 0.81 7.50
CA ASN A 87 2.64 0.03 8.74
C ASN A 87 1.63 0.51 9.79
N THR A 88 1.09 1.73 9.66
CA THR A 88 0.16 2.31 10.62
C THR A 88 -1.08 2.85 9.90
N GLU A 89 -2.27 2.39 10.30
CA GLU A 89 -3.53 2.95 9.84
C GLU A 89 -3.77 4.32 10.50
N LEU A 90 -4.22 5.31 9.72
CA LEU A 90 -4.49 6.66 10.20
C LEU A 90 -5.99 6.87 10.44
N PRO A 91 -6.38 7.56 11.52
CA PRO A 91 -7.78 7.93 11.74
C PRO A 91 -8.25 8.93 10.67
N TYR A 92 -9.51 8.81 10.27
CA TYR A 92 -10.15 9.66 9.27
C TYR A 92 -11.67 9.70 9.51
N GLU A 93 -12.37 10.65 8.89
CA GLU A 93 -13.82 10.75 8.91
C GLU A 93 -14.34 11.10 7.52
N ILE A 94 -15.34 10.36 7.03
CA ILE A 94 -15.97 10.70 5.75
C ILE A 94 -17.01 11.79 6.00
N GLU A 95 -16.65 13.05 5.74
CA GLU A 95 -17.56 14.19 5.85
C GLU A 95 -18.66 14.15 4.79
N LYS A 96 -18.31 13.71 3.57
CA LYS A 96 -19.25 13.64 2.43
C LYS A 96 -18.83 12.54 1.46
N TRP A 97 -19.79 11.73 1.02
CA TRP A 97 -19.59 10.77 -0.06
C TRP A 97 -20.57 11.06 -1.20
N ASP A 98 -20.07 11.56 -2.33
CA ASP A 98 -20.87 12.02 -3.47
C ASP A 98 -20.24 11.56 -4.79
N THR A 99 -20.77 10.45 -5.31
CA THR A 99 -20.31 9.80 -6.53
C THR A 99 -20.54 10.63 -7.79
N ASN A 100 -21.38 11.67 -7.73
CA ASN A 100 -21.67 12.58 -8.84
C ASN A 100 -20.96 13.93 -8.70
N GLY A 101 -20.16 14.09 -7.65
CA GLY A 101 -19.49 15.34 -7.32
C GLY A 101 -18.15 15.11 -6.65
N THR A 102 -17.96 15.78 -5.52
CA THR A 102 -16.75 15.68 -4.71
C THR A 102 -17.06 15.01 -3.39
N SER A 103 -16.38 13.92 -3.12
CA SER A 103 -16.34 13.27 -1.81
C SER A 103 -15.25 13.92 -0.95
N LEU A 104 -15.57 14.17 0.31
CA LEU A 104 -14.73 14.86 1.28
C LEU A 104 -14.47 13.94 2.46
N VAL A 105 -13.19 13.78 2.79
CA VAL A 105 -12.69 12.90 3.85
C VAL A 105 -11.55 13.58 4.58
#